data_AF-A0A2I4AY62-F1
#
_entry.id   AF-A0A2I4AY62-F1
#
_cell.length_a   1.000
_cell.length_b   1.000
_cell.length_c   1.000
_cell.angle_alpha   90.00
_cell.angle_beta   90.00
_cell.angle_gamma   90.00
#
_symmetry.space_group_name_H-M   'P 1'
#
loop_
_entity.id
_entity.type
_entity.pdbx_description
1 polymer ?
#
loop_
_entity_poly.entity_id
_entity_poly.type
_entity_poly.pdbx_seq_one_letter_code
_entity_poly.pdbx_strand_id
1 'polypeptide(L)'
;MGYKKDSTDEGGTNQAENILGQPRRILFQALQIMADYDMILKHWGPVEADYSTYGNLVLTRLFTEHPETQKLFPKFVSIPHGDLAGNAAVSAHGATVLKKLGELLKAKGNHAAILKPLSNSHATKHKIPINNFRLISEVIVKVMAEKAGLDGAGQQALRSVMAVVIADMDANYKELGYAG
;
A
#
# COMPACT_ATOMS: atom_id res chain seq x y z
N MET A 1 -53.43 16.25 -52.01
CA MET A 1 -52.83 15.72 -50.77
C MET A 1 -51.39 15.35 -51.08
N GLY A 2 -50.35 16.14 -50.78
CA GLY A 2 -49.88 16.54 -49.44
C GLY A 2 -49.29 15.29 -48.76
N TYR A 3 -47.99 15.09 -48.57
CA TYR A 3 -47.02 15.96 -47.88
C TYR A 3 -45.55 15.66 -48.28
N LYS A 4 -44.72 16.72 -48.32
CA LYS A 4 -43.26 16.68 -48.11
C LYS A 4 -42.96 16.58 -46.60
N LYS A 5 -41.87 15.90 -46.23
CA LYS A 5 -40.96 16.18 -45.10
C LYS A 5 -39.68 15.37 -45.34
N ASP A 6 -38.63 16.00 -45.82
CA ASP A 6 -37.54 16.66 -45.09
C ASP A 6 -36.59 15.69 -44.38
N SER A 7 -35.38 15.71 -44.91
CA SER A 7 -34.12 15.20 -44.39
C SER A 7 -33.71 15.92 -43.10
N THR A 8 -33.23 15.16 -42.12
CA THR A 8 -32.05 15.54 -41.32
C THR A 8 -31.41 14.29 -40.74
N ASP A 9 -30.21 14.03 -41.23
CA ASP A 9 -29.15 13.25 -40.60
C ASP A 9 -28.69 14.04 -39.35
N GLU A 10 -28.87 13.48 -38.15
CA GLU A 10 -28.30 14.02 -36.91
C GLU A 10 -27.23 13.05 -36.41
N GLY A 11 -25.99 13.34 -36.77
CA GLY A 11 -24.85 13.00 -35.94
C GLY A 11 -24.86 13.87 -34.68
N GLY A 12 -24.51 13.30 -33.53
CA GLY A 12 -24.05 14.10 -32.40
C GLY A 12 -24.30 13.54 -31.02
N THR A 13 -23.20 13.15 -30.37
CA THR A 13 -22.92 13.42 -28.94
C THR A 13 -23.47 12.48 -27.86
N ASN A 14 -22.95 11.24 -27.79
CA ASN A 14 -22.83 10.51 -26.51
C ASN A 14 -21.46 10.78 -25.83
N GLN A 15 -21.11 12.06 -25.64
CA GLN A 15 -19.94 12.46 -24.81
C GLN A 15 -20.32 13.27 -23.57
N ALA A 16 -21.61 13.58 -23.37
CA ALA A 16 -22.05 14.43 -22.25
C ALA A 16 -22.30 13.66 -20.92
N GLU A 17 -22.43 12.32 -20.94
CA GLU A 17 -22.67 11.55 -19.71
C GLU A 17 -21.41 11.28 -18.86
N ASN A 18 -20.21 11.64 -19.34
CA ASN A 18 -18.95 11.27 -18.67
C ASN A 18 -18.36 12.36 -17.74
N ILE A 19 -18.97 13.55 -17.64
CA ILE A 19 -18.37 14.70 -16.92
C ILE A 19 -19.09 15.01 -15.59
N LEU A 20 -20.40 14.76 -15.48
CA LEU A 20 -21.19 15.07 -14.29
C LEU A 20 -21.13 14.00 -13.17
N GLY A 21 -20.60 12.81 -13.46
CA GLY A 21 -20.42 11.71 -12.49
C GLY A 21 -19.07 11.70 -11.76
N GLN A 22 -18.07 12.43 -12.27
CA GLN A 22 -16.70 12.42 -11.73
C GLN A 22 -16.61 12.97 -10.29
N PRO A 23 -17.24 14.12 -9.93
CA PRO A 23 -17.09 14.67 -8.59
C PRO A 23 -17.74 13.79 -7.52
N ARG A 24 -18.92 13.22 -7.79
CA ARG A 24 -19.60 12.29 -6.86
C ARG A 24 -18.81 11.01 -6.67
N ARG A 25 -18.19 10.48 -7.72
CA ARG A 25 -17.36 9.28 -7.67
C ARG A 25 -16.07 9.50 -6.88
N ILE A 26 -15.41 10.65 -7.05
CA ILE A 26 -14.21 11.02 -6.29
C ILE A 26 -14.54 11.17 -4.80
N LEU A 27 -15.63 11.86 -4.47
CA LEU A 27 -16.08 12.00 -3.07
C LEU A 27 -16.43 10.65 -2.44
N PHE A 28 -17.11 9.78 -3.16
CA PHE A 28 -17.43 8.43 -2.69
C PHE A 28 -16.17 7.59 -2.46
N GLN A 29 -15.19 7.65 -3.36
CA GLN A 29 -13.93 6.94 -3.22
C GLN A 29 -13.07 7.49 -2.07
N ALA A 30 -13.08 8.80 -1.84
CA ALA A 30 -12.40 9.43 -0.71
C ALA A 30 -13.08 9.08 0.63
N LEU A 31 -14.40 8.96 0.67
CA LEU A 31 -15.12 8.47 1.85
C LEU A 31 -14.80 7.00 2.11
N GLN A 32 -14.73 6.19 1.06
CA GLN A 32 -14.38 4.77 1.16
C GLN A 32 -12.96 4.57 1.69
N ILE A 33 -11.96 5.31 1.19
CA ILE A 33 -10.59 5.14 1.66
C ILE A 33 -10.44 5.51 3.15
N MET A 34 -11.19 6.50 3.64
CA MET A 34 -11.21 6.82 5.08
C MET A 34 -11.79 5.68 5.92
N ALA A 35 -12.89 5.06 5.46
CA ALA A 35 -13.45 3.89 6.11
C ALA A 35 -12.49 2.69 6.10
N ASP A 36 -11.71 2.52 5.02
CA ASP A 36 -10.70 1.47 4.90
C ASP A 36 -9.62 1.61 6.00
N TYR A 37 -9.16 2.82 6.32
CA TYR A 37 -8.24 3.04 7.44
C TYR A 37 -8.82 2.54 8.77
N ASP A 38 -10.10 2.83 9.04
CA ASP A 38 -10.76 2.41 10.28
C ASP A 38 -10.91 0.88 10.36
N MET A 39 -11.22 0.22 9.23
CA MET A 39 -11.26 -1.23 9.16
C MET A 39 -9.90 -1.86 9.49
N ILE A 40 -8.80 -1.29 8.99
CA ILE A 40 -7.46 -1.78 9.31
C ILE A 40 -7.12 -1.54 10.79
N LEU A 41 -7.36 -0.32 11.29
CA LEU A 41 -7.01 0.08 12.65
C LEU A 41 -7.73 -0.72 13.72
N LYS A 42 -8.97 -1.18 13.45
CA LYS A 42 -9.71 -2.11 14.32
C LYS A 42 -8.92 -3.39 14.63
N HIS A 43 -8.08 -3.85 13.70
CA HIS A 43 -7.28 -5.07 13.83
C HIS A 43 -5.80 -4.78 14.12
N TRP A 44 -5.40 -3.51 14.31
CA TRP A 44 -3.99 -3.15 14.52
C TRP A 44 -3.51 -3.38 15.95
N GLY A 45 -4.43 -3.49 16.93
CA GLY A 45 -4.10 -3.65 18.35
C GLY A 45 -3.10 -4.77 18.67
N PRO A 46 -3.29 -6.01 18.17
CA PRO A 46 -2.33 -7.09 18.36
C PRO A 46 -0.94 -6.80 17.76
N VAL A 47 -0.91 -6.16 16.58
CA VAL A 47 0.35 -5.78 15.90
C VAL A 47 1.11 -4.74 16.73
N GLU A 48 0.39 -3.75 17.26
CA GLU A 48 0.97 -2.70 18.09
C GLU A 48 1.44 -3.19 19.46
N ALA A 49 0.76 -4.19 20.02
CA ALA A 49 1.16 -4.83 21.28
C ALA A 49 2.50 -5.58 21.17
N ASP A 50 2.85 -6.10 19.98
CA ASP A 50 4.10 -6.81 19.76
C ASP A 50 4.68 -6.60 18.34
N TYR A 51 5.14 -5.38 18.07
CA TYR A 51 5.78 -5.05 16.79
C TYR A 51 6.97 -5.95 16.45
N SER A 52 7.68 -6.49 17.45
CA SER A 52 8.86 -7.33 17.23
C SER A 52 8.49 -8.68 16.65
N THR A 53 7.49 -9.35 17.23
CA THR A 53 7.02 -10.66 16.73
C THR A 53 6.35 -10.53 15.37
N TYR A 54 5.40 -9.60 15.20
CA TYR A 54 4.75 -9.39 13.90
C TYR A 54 5.74 -8.92 12.85
N GLY A 55 6.70 -8.07 13.23
CA GLY A 55 7.75 -7.60 12.34
C GLY A 55 8.66 -8.72 11.84
N ASN A 56 9.04 -9.65 12.74
CA ASN A 56 9.78 -10.84 12.35
C ASN A 56 8.97 -11.71 11.38
N LEU A 57 7.71 -11.99 11.70
CA LEU A 57 6.83 -12.81 10.84
C LEU A 57 6.72 -12.22 9.43
N VAL A 58 6.56 -10.89 9.32
CA VAL A 58 6.49 -10.19 8.03
C VAL A 58 7.81 -10.32 7.25
N LEU A 59 8.96 -10.00 7.85
CA LEU A 59 10.23 -10.05 7.11
C LEU A 59 10.67 -11.48 6.79
N THR A 60 10.51 -12.42 7.73
CA THR A 60 10.80 -13.84 7.49
C THR A 60 9.96 -14.38 6.35
N ARG A 61 8.66 -14.05 6.30
CA ARG A 61 7.77 -14.46 5.20
C ARG A 61 8.12 -13.77 3.89
N LEU A 62 8.45 -12.48 3.92
CA LEU A 62 8.90 -11.75 2.74
C LEU A 62 10.15 -12.40 2.12
N PHE A 63 11.18 -12.71 2.91
CA PHE A 63 12.39 -13.34 2.40
C PHE A 63 12.18 -14.80 1.96
N THR A 64 11.18 -15.48 2.54
CA THR A 64 10.83 -16.84 2.13
C THR A 64 10.05 -16.87 0.82
N GLU A 65 9.03 -16.01 0.67
CA GLU A 65 8.19 -15.95 -0.55
C GLU A 65 8.87 -15.20 -1.70
N HIS A 66 9.76 -14.25 -1.37
CA HIS A 66 10.45 -13.36 -2.31
C HIS A 66 11.95 -13.24 -1.95
N PRO A 67 12.77 -14.29 -2.16
CA PRO A 67 14.17 -14.33 -1.73
C PRO A 67 15.06 -13.21 -2.31
N GLU A 68 14.70 -12.68 -3.48
CA GLU A 68 15.36 -11.54 -4.10
C GLU A 68 15.32 -10.29 -3.22
N THR A 69 14.30 -10.15 -2.38
CA THR A 69 14.12 -8.99 -1.49
C THR A 69 15.15 -8.99 -0.35
N GLN A 70 15.60 -10.16 0.13
CA GLN A 70 16.60 -10.25 1.20
C GLN A 70 17.94 -9.62 0.79
N LYS A 71 18.28 -9.67 -0.52
CA LYS A 71 19.49 -9.06 -1.08
C LYS A 71 19.50 -7.54 -0.95
N LEU A 72 18.33 -6.92 -0.79
CA LEU A 72 18.17 -5.48 -0.55
C LEU A 72 18.50 -5.08 0.89
N PHE A 73 18.73 -6.05 1.78
CA PHE A 73 19.08 -5.83 3.19
C PHE A 73 20.50 -6.34 3.44
N PRO A 74 21.55 -5.49 3.29
CA PRO A 74 22.94 -5.91 3.49
C PRO A 74 23.23 -6.52 4.87
N LYS A 75 22.46 -6.13 5.89
CA LYS A 75 22.56 -6.70 7.25
C LYS A 75 22.01 -8.11 7.36
N PHE A 76 21.14 -8.53 6.45
CA PHE A 76 20.41 -9.80 6.52
C PHE A 76 20.75 -10.76 5.39
N VAL A 77 21.40 -10.30 4.31
CA VAL A 77 21.71 -11.11 3.11
C VAL A 77 22.47 -12.42 3.41
N SER A 78 23.28 -12.44 4.47
CA SER A 78 24.05 -13.63 4.87
C SER A 78 23.34 -14.54 5.87
N ILE A 79 22.12 -14.18 6.32
CA ILE A 79 21.36 -15.00 7.25
C ILE A 79 20.66 -16.13 6.46
N PRO A 80 20.93 -17.41 6.78
CA PRO A 80 20.19 -18.51 6.19
C PRO A 80 18.69 -18.41 6.47
N HIS A 81 17.85 -18.83 5.52
CA HIS A 81 16.39 -18.72 5.67
C HIS A 81 15.86 -19.43 6.94
N GLY A 82 16.46 -20.56 7.31
CA GLY A 82 16.09 -21.30 8.54
C GLY A 82 16.33 -20.51 9.83
N ASP A 83 17.21 -19.52 9.80
CA ASP A 83 17.62 -18.75 10.99
C ASP A 83 16.90 -17.39 11.11
N LEU A 84 16.16 -16.98 10.06
CA LEU A 84 15.46 -15.68 10.03
C LEU A 84 14.43 -15.54 11.15
N ALA A 85 13.65 -16.60 11.40
CA ALA A 85 12.58 -16.60 12.40
C ALA A 85 13.11 -16.38 13.83
N GLY A 86 14.34 -16.83 14.12
CA GLY A 86 14.99 -16.66 15.42
C GLY A 86 15.86 -15.39 15.53
N ASN A 87 15.97 -14.60 14.46
CA ASN A 87 16.95 -13.51 14.42
C ASN A 87 16.38 -12.20 15.02
N ALA A 88 16.96 -11.78 16.16
CA ALA A 88 16.53 -10.56 16.86
C ALA A 88 16.71 -9.27 16.04
N ALA A 89 17.71 -9.21 15.14
CA ALA A 89 17.92 -8.03 14.29
C ALA A 89 16.85 -7.93 13.20
N VAL A 90 16.39 -9.08 12.67
CA VAL A 90 15.24 -9.14 11.76
C VAL A 90 13.97 -8.66 12.49
N SER A 91 13.74 -9.13 13.72
CA SER A 91 12.61 -8.69 14.55
C SER A 91 12.64 -7.17 14.80
N ALA A 92 13.80 -6.62 15.18
CA ALA A 92 13.95 -5.19 15.44
C ALA A 92 13.73 -4.32 14.18
N HIS A 93 14.19 -4.78 13.03
CA HIS A 93 13.96 -4.07 11.77
C HIS A 93 12.50 -4.16 11.32
N GLY A 94 11.89 -5.34 11.41
CA GLY A 94 10.47 -5.53 11.15
C GLY A 94 9.59 -4.66 12.05
N ALA A 95 9.95 -4.54 13.33
CA ALA A 95 9.27 -3.63 14.25
C ALA A 95 9.37 -2.16 13.80
N THR A 96 10.51 -1.74 13.24
CA THR A 96 10.67 -0.38 12.70
C THR A 96 9.74 -0.15 11.51
N VAL A 97 9.64 -1.12 10.60
CA VAL A 97 8.72 -1.07 9.45
C VAL A 97 7.27 -0.94 9.92
N LEU A 98 6.83 -1.81 10.83
CA LEU A 98 5.45 -1.82 11.31
C LEU A 98 5.09 -0.59 12.14
N LYS A 99 6.02 -0.05 12.96
CA LYS A 99 5.79 1.22 13.66
C LYS A 99 5.54 2.36 12.68
N LYS A 100 6.36 2.46 11.63
CA LYS A 100 6.19 3.49 10.59
C LYS A 100 4.88 3.31 9.82
N LEU A 101 4.50 2.07 9.50
CA LEU A 101 3.19 1.79 8.90
C LEU A 101 2.04 2.16 9.85
N GLY A 102 2.15 1.86 11.14
CA GLY A 102 1.15 2.25 12.15
C GLY A 102 0.97 3.77 12.23
N GLU A 103 2.06 4.54 12.18
CA GLU A 103 2.00 6.00 12.09
C GLU A 103 1.28 6.48 10.81
N LEU A 104 1.58 5.87 9.66
CA LEU A 104 0.91 6.17 8.38
C LEU A 104 -0.60 5.87 8.44
N LEU A 105 -0.97 4.70 8.97
CA LEU A 105 -2.37 4.27 9.10
C LEU A 105 -3.16 5.21 10.03
N LYS A 106 -2.55 5.63 11.15
CA LYS A 106 -3.16 6.57 12.10
C LYS A 106 -3.28 7.99 11.55
N ALA A 107 -2.46 8.36 10.57
CA ALA A 107 -2.57 9.63 9.86
C ALA A 107 -3.74 9.68 8.86
N LYS A 108 -4.36 8.53 8.54
CA LYS A 108 -5.57 8.41 7.71
C LYS A 108 -5.52 9.21 6.39
N GLY A 109 -4.39 9.13 5.69
CA GLY A 109 -4.15 9.83 4.42
C GLY A 109 -3.51 11.21 4.54
N ASN A 110 -3.46 11.82 5.73
CA ASN A 110 -2.64 13.01 5.97
C ASN A 110 -1.17 12.63 6.23
N HIS A 111 -0.57 11.93 5.27
CA HIS A 111 0.71 11.25 5.47
C HIS A 111 1.91 11.87 4.77
N ALA A 112 1.76 13.00 4.07
CA ALA A 112 2.83 13.58 3.25
C ALA A 112 4.13 13.86 4.05
N ALA A 113 4.00 14.35 5.29
CA ALA A 113 5.13 14.62 6.18
C ALA A 113 5.86 13.35 6.65
N ILE A 114 5.15 12.22 6.70
CA ILE A 114 5.70 10.90 7.07
C ILE A 114 6.30 10.23 5.83
N LEU A 115 5.61 10.32 4.70
CA LEU A 115 5.92 9.62 3.47
C LEU A 115 7.14 10.23 2.76
N LYS A 116 7.27 11.55 2.68
CA LYS A 116 8.42 12.21 2.04
C LYS A 116 9.80 11.71 2.51
N PRO A 117 10.12 11.71 3.83
CA PRO A 117 11.42 11.19 4.29
C PRO A 117 11.56 9.68 4.06
N LEU A 118 10.47 8.92 4.10
CA LEU A 118 10.47 7.49 3.78
C LEU A 118 10.84 7.27 2.30
N SER A 119 10.14 7.94 1.39
CA SER A 119 10.40 7.93 -0.06
C SER A 119 11.85 8.33 -0.36
N ASN A 120 12.34 9.41 0.24
CA ASN A 120 13.70 9.89 0.02
C ASN A 120 14.74 8.85 0.43
N SER A 121 14.63 8.27 1.63
CA SER A 121 15.60 7.26 2.09
C SER A 121 15.55 5.98 1.25
N HIS A 122 14.37 5.53 0.84
CA HIS A 122 14.23 4.29 0.08
C HIS A 122 14.68 4.44 -1.38
N ALA A 123 14.46 5.59 -2.02
CA ALA A 123 14.98 5.87 -3.37
C ALA A 123 16.49 6.19 -3.38
N THR A 124 16.96 7.03 -2.46
CA THR A 124 18.31 7.61 -2.59
C THR A 124 19.39 6.79 -1.87
N LYS A 125 19.05 6.16 -0.74
CA LYS A 125 19.99 5.41 0.10
C LYS A 125 19.85 3.90 -0.09
N HIS A 126 18.65 3.39 0.10
CA HIS A 126 18.41 1.94 0.08
C HIS A 126 18.20 1.38 -1.33
N LYS A 127 17.93 2.24 -2.32
CA LYS A 127 17.73 1.87 -3.73
C LYS A 127 16.68 0.78 -3.90
N ILE A 128 15.56 0.91 -3.19
CA ILE A 128 14.47 -0.07 -3.19
C ILE A 128 13.52 0.20 -4.36
N PRO A 129 13.40 -0.73 -5.32
CA PRO A 129 12.41 -0.63 -6.38
C PRO A 129 10.98 -0.59 -5.83
N ILE A 130 10.10 0.22 -6.42
CA ILE A 130 8.74 0.47 -5.93
C ILE A 130 7.91 -0.82 -5.81
N ASN A 131 8.18 -1.82 -6.67
CA ASN A 131 7.48 -3.10 -6.65
C ASN A 131 7.66 -3.87 -5.34
N ASN A 132 8.79 -3.70 -4.63
CA ASN A 132 9.03 -4.39 -3.36
C ASN A 132 8.03 -3.98 -2.26
N PHE A 133 7.50 -2.76 -2.34
CA PHE A 133 6.47 -2.31 -1.42
C PHE A 133 5.14 -3.01 -1.66
N ARG A 134 4.85 -3.44 -2.89
CA ARG A 134 3.68 -4.29 -3.19
C ARG A 134 3.86 -5.68 -2.58
N LEU A 135 5.06 -6.26 -2.69
CA LEU A 135 5.38 -7.58 -2.13
C LEU A 135 5.21 -7.59 -0.60
N ILE A 136 5.84 -6.63 0.10
CA ILE A 136 5.71 -6.55 1.55
C ILE A 136 4.28 -6.22 1.98
N SER A 137 3.52 -5.43 1.22
CA SER A 137 2.11 -5.15 1.52
C SER A 137 1.26 -6.41 1.50
N GLU A 138 1.41 -7.27 0.47
CA GLU A 138 0.69 -8.55 0.43
C GLU A 138 1.09 -9.48 1.57
N VAL A 139 2.38 -9.50 1.94
CA VAL A 139 2.84 -10.28 3.10
C VAL A 139 2.21 -9.77 4.40
N ILE A 140 2.13 -8.44 4.61
CA ILE A 140 1.48 -7.86 5.78
C ILE A 140 -0.01 -8.24 5.81
N VAL A 141 -0.72 -8.19 4.68
CA VAL A 141 -2.11 -8.62 4.59
C VAL A 141 -2.27 -10.07 5.06
N LYS A 142 -1.45 -10.99 4.56
CA LYS A 142 -1.50 -12.41 4.94
C LYS A 142 -1.19 -12.61 6.43
N VAL A 143 -0.14 -11.98 6.94
CA VAL A 143 0.25 -12.08 8.37
C VAL A 143 -0.84 -11.52 9.27
N MET A 144 -1.43 -10.36 8.94
CA MET A 144 -2.52 -9.79 9.73
C MET A 144 -3.78 -10.66 9.67
N ALA A 145 -4.09 -11.28 8.53
CA ALA A 145 -5.22 -12.21 8.43
C ALA A 145 -5.03 -13.42 9.34
N GLU A 146 -3.83 -14.02 9.33
CA GLU A 146 -3.53 -15.23 10.10
C GLU A 146 -3.33 -14.97 11.60
N LYS A 147 -2.79 -13.80 11.97
CA LYS A 147 -2.28 -13.53 13.33
C LYS A 147 -2.95 -12.38 14.06
N ALA A 148 -3.59 -11.44 13.36
CA ALA A 148 -4.28 -10.29 13.95
C ALA A 148 -5.81 -10.33 13.73
N GLY A 149 -6.32 -11.37 13.08
CA GLY A 149 -7.75 -11.56 12.80
C GLY A 149 -8.29 -10.58 11.78
N LEU A 150 -7.45 -10.07 10.86
CA LEU A 150 -7.87 -9.16 9.79
C LEU A 150 -8.83 -9.91 8.84
N ASP A 151 -10.11 -9.56 8.90
CA ASP A 151 -11.15 -10.19 8.10
C ASP A 151 -11.04 -9.84 6.60
N GLY A 152 -11.89 -10.45 5.76
CA GLY A 152 -11.83 -10.25 4.31
C GLY A 152 -12.01 -8.78 3.89
N ALA A 153 -12.84 -8.02 4.61
CA ALA A 153 -13.03 -6.60 4.35
C ALA A 153 -11.78 -5.80 4.74
N GLY A 154 -11.20 -6.08 5.91
CA GLY A 154 -9.95 -5.49 6.37
C GLY A 154 -8.76 -5.80 5.45
N GLN A 155 -8.70 -7.00 4.87
CA GLN A 155 -7.67 -7.34 3.89
C GLN A 155 -7.81 -6.52 2.61
N GLN A 156 -9.04 -6.34 2.10
CA GLN A 156 -9.29 -5.50 0.94
C GLN A 156 -8.98 -4.03 1.24
N ALA A 157 -9.40 -3.53 2.41
CA ALA A 157 -9.10 -2.19 2.88
C ALA A 157 -7.59 -1.93 2.94
N LEU A 158 -6.81 -2.86 3.50
CA LEU A 158 -5.35 -2.75 3.57
C LEU A 158 -4.72 -2.68 2.17
N ARG A 159 -5.19 -3.49 1.21
CA ARG A 159 -4.72 -3.40 -0.17
C ARG A 159 -5.04 -2.06 -0.82
N SER A 160 -6.27 -1.56 -0.64
CA SER A 160 -6.69 -0.26 -1.16
C SER A 160 -5.83 0.88 -0.59
N VAL A 161 -5.65 0.91 0.73
CA VAL A 161 -4.81 1.92 1.41
C VAL A 161 -3.36 1.83 0.95
N MET A 162 -2.77 0.63 0.91
CA MET A 162 -1.40 0.47 0.46
C MET A 162 -1.21 0.83 -1.02
N ALA A 163 -2.21 0.63 -1.88
CA ALA A 163 -2.14 1.08 -3.27
C ALA A 163 -2.01 2.61 -3.37
N VAL A 164 -2.74 3.36 -2.54
CA VAL A 164 -2.63 4.83 -2.46
C VAL A 164 -1.26 5.25 -1.93
N VAL A 165 -0.81 4.65 -0.81
CA VAL A 165 0.51 4.94 -0.21
C VAL A 165 1.64 4.67 -1.21
N ILE A 166 1.58 3.56 -1.94
CA ILE A 166 2.60 3.20 -2.94
C ILE A 166 2.55 4.15 -4.14
N ALA A 167 1.37 4.58 -4.58
CA ALA A 167 1.25 5.56 -5.66
C ALA A 167 1.85 6.93 -5.26
N ASP A 168 1.59 7.39 -4.05
CA ASP A 168 2.17 8.64 -3.53
C ASP A 168 3.70 8.52 -3.38
N MET A 169 4.19 7.36 -2.96
CA MET A 169 5.64 7.12 -2.88
C MET A 169 6.30 7.05 -4.26
N ASP A 170 5.65 6.45 -5.26
CA ASP A 170 6.09 6.43 -6.66
C ASP A 170 6.16 7.85 -7.25
N ALA A 171 5.19 8.70 -6.94
CA ALA A 171 5.24 10.12 -7.31
C ALA A 171 6.47 10.82 -6.69
N ASN A 172 6.73 10.60 -5.40
CA ASN A 172 7.93 11.14 -4.74
C ASN A 172 9.23 10.57 -5.36
N TYR A 173 9.25 9.28 -5.74
CA TYR A 173 10.40 8.66 -6.40
C TYR A 173 10.72 9.34 -7.74
N LYS A 174 9.70 9.63 -8.54
CA LYS A 174 9.81 10.35 -9.82
C LYS A 174 10.34 11.77 -9.63
N GLU A 175 9.89 12.49 -8.60
CA GLU A 175 10.44 13.81 -8.25
C GLU A 175 11.93 13.76 -7.89
N LEU A 176 12.40 12.63 -7.34
CA LEU A 176 13.80 12.40 -6.99
C LEU A 176 14.63 11.84 -8.17
N GLY A 177 14.03 11.66 -9.35
CA GLY A 177 14.70 11.08 -10.52
C GLY A 177 15.03 9.59 -10.37
N TYR A 178 14.37 8.87 -9.47
CA TYR A 178 14.53 7.43 -9.31
C TYR A 178 13.34 6.71 -9.97
N ALA A 179 13.63 5.86 -10.97
CA ALA A 179 12.63 5.12 -11.74
C ALA A 179 12.71 3.60 -11.49
N GLY A 180 12.83 3.21 -10.21
CA GLY A 180 12.88 1.82 -9.76
C GLY A 180 11.61 1.40 -9.05
#